data_AF-F8Q5K7-F1
#
_entry.id   AF-F8Q5K7-F1
#
_cell.length_a   1.000
_cell.length_b   1.000
_cell.length_c   1.000
_cell.angle_alpha   90.00
_cell.angle_beta   90.00
_cell.angle_gamma   90.00
#
_symmetry.space_group_name_H-M   'P 1'
#
loop_
_entity.id
_entity.type
_entity.pdbx_description
1 polymer ?
#
loop_
_entity_poly.entity_id
_entity_poly.type
_entity_poly.pdbx_seq_one_letter_code
_entity_poly.pdbx_strand_id
1 'polypeptide(L)' 'IGGIFLMTVVLRDGKFTNLTQQSFDEVYQSKVDALTTLLSCVNPASLDFLLLFSTIGSVFGNAGQAAYCASQ' A
#
# COMPACT_ATOMS: atom_id res chain seq x y z
N ILE A 1 21.17 -3.38 7.47
CA ILE A 1 20.19 -2.35 7.06
C ILE A 1 19.77 -1.64 8.34
N GLY A 2 19.93 -0.32 8.45
CA GLY A 2 19.59 0.43 9.68
C GLY A 2 18.11 0.80 9.75
N GLY A 3 17.46 1.08 8.62
CA GLY A 3 16.02 1.35 8.58
C GLY A 3 15.47 1.31 7.16
N ILE A 4 14.15 1.27 7.03
CA ILE A 4 13.46 1.18 5.74
C ILE A 4 12.28 2.16 5.67
N PHE A 5 12.13 2.80 4.51
CA PHE A 5 10.94 3.56 4.13
C PHE A 5 10.20 2.81 3.02
N LEU A 6 8.96 2.40 3.28
CA LEU A 6 8.07 1.81 2.27
C LEU A 6 7.22 2.93 1.64
N MET A 7 7.62 3.34 0.44
CA MET A 7 6.97 4.39 -0.35
C MET A 7 6.36 3.88 -1.66
N THR A 8 6.27 2.57 -1.83
CA THR A 8 5.70 1.96 -3.03
C THR A 8 4.22 2.30 -3.13
N VAL A 9 3.79 2.67 -4.32
CA VAL A 9 2.40 3.00 -4.61
C VAL A 9 2.11 2.76 -6.08
N VAL A 10 0.94 2.20 -6.35
CA VAL A 10 0.30 2.18 -7.67
C VAL A 10 -1.08 2.79 -7.51
N LEU A 11 -1.48 3.64 -8.46
CA LEU A 11 -2.81 4.26 -8.47
C LEU A 11 -3.58 3.81 -9.71
N ARG A 12 -4.83 3.42 -9.49
CA ARG A 12 -5.82 3.08 -10.52
C ARG A 12 -7.13 3.78 -10.21
N ASP A 13 -7.08 5.10 -10.25
CA ASP A 13 -8.21 5.93 -9.89
C ASP A 13 -9.35 5.77 -10.90
N GLY A 14 -10.56 5.59 -10.38
CA GLY A 14 -11.74 5.34 -11.19
C GLY A 14 -12.99 5.23 -10.34
N LYS A 15 -14.15 5.41 -10.96
CA LYS A 15 -15.42 5.19 -10.27
C LYS A 15 -15.44 3.78 -9.69
N PHE A 16 -15.98 3.64 -8.48
CA PHE A 16 -16.13 2.34 -7.84
C PHE A 16 -16.86 1.32 -8.73
N THR A 17 -17.86 1.78 -9.50
CA THR A 17 -18.61 0.96 -10.45
C THR A 17 -17.76 0.38 -11.59
N ASN A 18 -16.58 0.96 -11.84
CA ASN A 18 -15.65 0.54 -12.89
C ASN A 18 -14.45 -0.23 -12.29
N LEU A 19 -14.41 -0.41 -10.97
CA LEU A 19 -13.32 -1.12 -10.31
C LEU A 19 -13.36 -2.60 -10.71
N THR A 20 -12.27 -3.06 -11.32
CA THR A 20 -12.09 -4.48 -11.66
C THR A 20 -11.19 -5.14 -10.62
N GLN A 21 -11.32 -6.46 -10.45
CA GLN A 21 -10.43 -7.24 -9.58
C GLN A 21 -8.96 -7.03 -9.94
N GLN A 22 -8.62 -7.07 -11.23
CA GLN A 22 -7.25 -6.83 -11.70
C GLN A 22 -6.73 -5.46 -11.27
N SER A 23 -7.52 -4.39 -11.47
CA SER A 23 -7.10 -3.03 -11.08
C SER A 23 -6.97 -2.86 -9.57
N PHE A 24 -7.78 -3.59 -8.79
CA PHE A 24 -7.66 -3.64 -7.34
C PHE A 24 -6.37 -4.34 -6.93
N ASP A 25 -6.12 -5.53 -7.49
CA ASP A 25 -4.93 -6.33 -7.18
C ASP A 25 -3.64 -5.56 -7.50
N GLU A 26 -3.57 -4.89 -8.65
CA GLU A 26 -2.42 -4.04 -9.02
C GLU A 26 -2.10 -2.97 -7.96
N VAL A 27 -3.13 -2.35 -7.37
CA VAL A 27 -2.97 -1.35 -6.30
C VAL A 27 -2.61 -2.00 -4.97
N TYR A 28 -3.31 -3.07 -4.60
CA TYR A 28 -3.12 -3.79 -3.35
C TYR A 28 -1.71 -4.38 -3.21
N GLN A 29 -1.26 -5.08 -4.26
CA GLN A 29 0.05 -5.73 -4.30
C GLN A 29 1.19 -4.72 -4.20
N SER A 30 0.99 -3.49 -4.70
CA SER A 30 2.02 -2.45 -4.64
C SER A 30 2.48 -2.14 -3.22
N LYS A 31 1.67 -2.45 -2.21
CA LYS A 31 1.95 -2.11 -0.82
C LYS A 31 1.91 -3.28 0.13
N VAL A 32 0.86 -4.10 0.06
CA VAL A 32 0.71 -5.24 0.99
C VAL A 32 1.71 -6.34 0.65
N ASP A 33 1.83 -6.71 -0.62
CA ASP A 33 2.80 -7.73 -1.03
C ASP A 33 4.23 -7.21 -0.89
N ALA A 34 4.46 -5.93 -1.17
CA ALA A 34 5.74 -5.28 -0.94
C ALA A 34 6.17 -5.34 0.54
N LEU A 35 5.25 -5.01 1.47
CA LEU A 35 5.50 -5.11 2.90
C LEU A 35 5.71 -6.57 3.34
N THR A 36 4.86 -7.49 2.88
CA THR A 36 4.96 -8.92 3.22
C THR A 36 6.30 -9.49 2.77
N THR A 37 6.73 -9.15 1.55
CA THR A 37 8.03 -9.55 1.01
C THR A 37 9.18 -8.98 1.84
N LEU A 38 9.14 -7.69 2.17
CA LEU A 38 10.13 -7.04 3.02
C LEU A 38 10.25 -7.76 4.37
N LEU A 39 9.13 -8.03 5.04
CA LEU A 39 9.10 -8.71 6.35
C LEU A 39 9.59 -10.16 6.27
N SER A 40 9.51 -10.81 5.11
CA SER A 40 10.07 -12.15 4.90
C SER A 40 11.59 -12.16 4.74
N CYS A 41 12.18 -11.05 4.28
CA CYS A 41 13.62 -10.94 4.01
C CYS A 41 14.40 -10.19 5.11
N VAL A 42 13.71 -9.38 5.91
CA VAL A 42 14.33 -8.51 6.91
C VAL A 42 13.65 -8.69 8.26
N ASN A 43 14.44 -8.96 9.30
CA ASN A 43 13.93 -8.98 10.67
C ASN A 43 13.63 -7.55 11.16
N PRO A 44 12.37 -7.19 11.42
CA PRO A 44 12.00 -5.83 11.84
C PRO A 44 12.65 -5.40 13.15
N ALA A 45 12.93 -6.34 14.05
CA ALA A 45 13.57 -6.07 15.34
C ALA A 45 15.04 -5.66 15.21
N SER A 46 15.65 -5.84 14.04
CA SER A 46 17.01 -5.38 13.73
C SER A 46 17.07 -3.99 13.10
N LEU A 47 15.93 -3.37 12.82
CA LEU A 47 15.83 -2.04 12.24
C LEU A 47 15.68 -1.00 13.33
N ASP A 48 16.38 0.12 13.19
CA ASP A 48 16.17 1.34 13.96
C ASP A 48 14.77 1.92 13.66
N PHE A 49 14.29 1.74 12.43
CA PHE A 49 12.94 2.15 12.02
C PHE A 49 12.42 1.39 10.79
N LEU A 50 11.10 1.23 10.75
CA LEU A 50 10.33 0.83 9.56
C LEU A 50 9.18 1.82 9.41
N LEU A 51 9.22 2.64 8.35
CA LEU A 51 8.24 3.69 8.11
C LEU A 51 7.39 3.36 6.88
N LEU A 52 6.07 3.32 7.08
CA LEU A 52 5.10 3.05 6.03
C LEU A 52 4.38 4.35 5.65
N PHE A 53 4.43 4.73 4.38
CA PHE A 53 3.70 5.91 3.91
C PHE A 53 2.23 5.55 3.72
N SER A 54 1.37 6.02 4.62
CA SER A 54 -0.08 5.83 4.52
C SER A 54 -0.77 7.03 3.84
N THR A 55 -2.09 7.01 3.76
CA THR A 55 -2.92 8.07 3.17
C THR A 55 -4.05 8.47 4.11
N ILE A 56 -4.36 9.76 4.15
CA ILE A 56 -5.54 10.26 4.86
C ILE A 56 -6.85 9.75 4.24
N GLY A 57 -6.80 9.33 2.97
CA GLY A 57 -7.93 8.74 2.25
C GLY A 57 -8.43 7.43 2.87
N SER A 58 -7.63 6.69 3.64
CA SER A 58 -8.09 5.48 4.35
C SER A 58 -9.04 5.79 5.49
N VAL A 59 -9.00 7.03 6.00
CA VAL A 59 -9.87 7.49 7.10
C VAL A 59 -11.13 8.16 6.56
N PHE A 60 -10.98 9.06 5.57
CA PHE A 60 -12.09 9.88 5.09
C PHE A 60 -12.64 9.46 3.71
N GLY A 61 -11.97 8.52 3.04
CA GLY A 61 -12.22 8.22 1.64
C GLY A 61 -11.66 9.30 0.71
N ASN A 62 -11.48 8.92 -0.55
CA ASN A 62 -11.29 9.88 -1.64
C ASN A 62 -12.01 9.37 -2.89
N ALA A 63 -12.77 10.25 -3.54
CA ALA A 63 -13.58 9.87 -4.70
C ALA A 63 -12.67 9.38 -5.83
N GLY A 64 -12.95 8.18 -6.32
CA GLY A 64 -12.13 7.54 -7.35
C GLY A 64 -11.01 6.64 -6.80
N GLN A 65 -10.73 6.66 -5.50
CA GLN A 65 -9.56 5.97 -4.92
C GLN A 65 -9.93 4.77 -4.05
N ALA A 66 -11.03 4.08 -4.36
CA ALA A 66 -11.52 2.99 -3.52
C ALA A 66 -10.46 1.89 -3.29
N ALA A 67 -9.76 1.46 -4.35
CA ALA A 67 -8.69 0.46 -4.24
C ALA A 67 -7.51 0.96 -3.41
N TYR A 68 -7.07 2.20 -3.66
CA TYR A 68 -5.95 2.80 -2.93
C TYR A 68 -6.27 2.98 -1.45
N CYS A 69 -7.43 3.54 -1.10
CA CYS A 69 -7.82 3.68 0.31
C CYS A 69 -7.91 2.34 1.05
N ALA A 70 -8.34 1.28 0.35
CA ALA A 70 -8.46 -0.07 0.92
C ALA A 70 -7.12 -0.80 1.12
N SER A 71 -6.07 -0.42 0.38
CA SER A 71 -4.75 -1.09 0.43
C SER A 71 -3.75 -0.44 1.39
N GLN A 72 -4.19 0.49 2.24
CA GLN A 72 -3.33 1.47 2.92
C GLN A 72 -3.34 1.39 4.44
#